data_AF-A0A3N1XLC9-F1
#
_entry.id   AF-A0A3N1XLC9-F1
#
_cell.length_a   1.000
_cell.length_b   1.000
_cell.length_c   1.000
_cell.angle_alpha   90.00
_cell.angle_beta   90.00
_cell.angle_gamma   90.00
#
_symmetry.space_group_name_H-M   'P 1'
#
loop_
_entity.id
_entity.type
_entity.pdbx_description
1 polymer ?
#
loop_
_entity_poly.entity_id
_entity_poly.type
_entity_poly.pdbx_seq_one_letter_code
_entity_poly.pdbx_strand_id
1 'polypeptide(L)'
;MAIVLPHGVLFRGNAEGKIRQKLLEDGAINTVIGMPAGIFYNTSIPTTVIILKKKDREKRDVLFIDASKEFTKGKAQNTMNDEHLDKILEAYMKRETIDKFAHLAAFDEIKENDFNLNIPRYVDTFEEEEPIDLGEVTAEIAQITKEIKNSQELLLEMLQNLVGNDEESKVELQSAISNLMEEGMEKIAEDGVKSEK
;
A
#
# COMPACT_ATOMS: atom_id res chain seq x y z
N MET A 1 -26.39 9.58 3.28
CA MET A 1 -25.83 9.49 1.93
C MET A 1 -24.62 8.57 1.98
N ALA A 2 -24.43 7.68 1.02
CA ALA A 2 -23.26 6.82 0.92
C ALA A 2 -22.47 7.20 -0.34
N ILE A 3 -21.14 7.27 -0.24
CA ILE A 3 -20.26 7.62 -1.35
C ILE A 3 -19.12 6.60 -1.40
N VAL A 4 -18.80 6.10 -2.60
CA VAL A 4 -17.65 5.22 -2.85
C VAL A 4 -16.47 6.07 -3.30
N LEU A 5 -15.31 5.90 -2.65
CA LEU A 5 -14.09 6.66 -2.93
C LEU A 5 -12.85 5.75 -2.84
N PRO A 6 -11.73 6.12 -3.47
CA PRO A 6 -10.44 5.47 -3.21
C PRO A 6 -9.96 5.73 -1.77
N HIS A 7 -9.16 4.82 -1.19
CA HIS A 7 -8.64 4.97 0.19
C HIS A 7 -7.86 6.26 0.45
N GLY A 8 -7.22 6.84 -0.58
CA GLY A 8 -6.39 8.04 -0.42
C GLY A 8 -7.11 9.23 0.21
N VAL A 9 -8.43 9.37 0.03
CA VAL A 9 -9.22 10.46 0.64
C VAL A 9 -9.19 10.41 2.17
N LEU A 10 -8.92 9.25 2.76
CA LEU A 10 -8.91 9.03 4.20
C LEU A 10 -7.67 9.63 4.87
N PHE A 11 -6.55 9.77 4.15
CA PHE A 11 -5.27 10.12 4.74
C PHE A 11 -4.45 11.18 3.98
N ARG A 12 -4.74 11.45 2.70
CA ARG A 12 -4.02 12.48 1.95
C ARG A 12 -4.15 13.84 2.63
N GLY A 13 -3.05 14.58 2.66
CA GLY A 13 -2.92 15.86 3.34
C GLY A 13 -3.38 17.05 2.49
N ASN A 14 -2.81 18.23 2.75
CA ASN A 14 -3.06 19.47 2.01
C ASN A 14 -4.55 19.84 1.96
N ALA A 15 -5.09 20.12 0.78
CA ALA A 15 -6.48 20.54 0.59
C ALA A 15 -7.48 19.45 1.01
N GLU A 16 -7.19 18.18 0.68
CA GLU A 16 -8.06 17.05 1.07
C GLU A 16 -8.10 16.87 2.60
N GLY A 17 -6.95 17.03 3.27
CA GLY A 17 -6.88 16.99 4.73
C GLY A 17 -7.74 18.06 5.40
N LYS A 18 -7.69 19.30 4.90
CA LYS A 18 -8.52 20.42 5.43
C LYS A 18 -10.02 20.16 5.25
N ILE A 19 -10.42 19.63 4.09
CA ILE A 19 -11.81 19.28 3.82
C ILE A 19 -12.27 18.17 4.77
N ARG A 20 -11.47 17.12 4.91
CA ARG A 20 -11.75 15.98 5.80
C ARG A 20 -11.90 16.43 7.25
N GLN A 21 -10.96 17.23 7.75
CA GLN A 21 -11.05 17.82 9.09
C GLN A 21 -12.36 18.58 9.28
N LYS A 22 -12.73 19.46 8.35
CA LYS A 22 -13.98 20.22 8.45
C LYS A 22 -15.22 19.32 8.47
N LEU A 23 -15.24 18.27 7.65
CA LEU A 23 -16.34 17.31 7.64
C LEU A 23 -16.44 16.51 8.94
N LEU A 24 -15.32 16.22 9.60
CA LEU A 24 -15.29 15.56 10.92
C LEU A 24 -15.74 16.52 12.04
N GLU A 25 -15.28 17.76 12.01
CA GLU A 25 -15.67 18.80 12.98
C GLU A 25 -17.17 19.09 12.94
N ASP A 26 -17.75 19.13 11.73
CA ASP A 26 -19.19 19.27 11.48
C ASP A 26 -19.98 17.97 11.82
N GLY A 27 -19.30 16.89 12.20
CA GLY A 27 -19.91 15.58 12.46
C GLY A 27 -20.55 14.95 11.23
N ALA A 28 -20.17 15.35 10.02
CA ALA A 28 -20.80 14.88 8.79
C ALA A 28 -20.41 13.44 8.45
N ILE A 29 -19.14 13.06 8.66
CA ILE A 29 -18.65 11.69 8.48
C ILE A 29 -19.16 10.84 9.65
N ASN A 30 -19.90 9.78 9.36
CA ASN A 30 -20.52 8.92 10.37
C ASN A 30 -19.90 7.51 10.43
N THR A 31 -19.53 6.98 9.27
CA THR A 31 -18.94 5.64 9.13
C THR A 31 -17.99 5.61 7.93
N VAL A 32 -16.89 4.89 8.07
CA VAL A 32 -15.94 4.54 7.01
C VAL A 32 -15.87 3.02 6.92
N ILE A 33 -16.16 2.47 5.75
CA ILE A 33 -16.15 1.02 5.49
C ILE A 33 -15.06 0.74 4.46
N GLY A 34 -14.11 -0.12 4.78
CA GLY A 34 -13.09 -0.62 3.85
C GLY A 34 -13.65 -1.79 3.06
N MET A 35 -13.67 -1.68 1.73
CA MET A 35 -14.20 -2.72 0.86
C MET A 35 -13.07 -3.63 0.34
N PRO A 36 -13.36 -4.90 0.04
CA PRO A 36 -12.40 -5.79 -0.59
C PRO A 36 -11.85 -5.25 -1.91
N ALA A 37 -10.61 -5.63 -2.21
CA ALA A 37 -10.01 -5.41 -3.52
C ALA A 37 -10.73 -6.23 -4.61
N GLY A 38 -10.67 -5.79 -5.86
CA GLY A 38 -11.16 -6.57 -7.01
C GLY A 38 -12.67 -6.80 -7.09
N ILE A 39 -13.48 -6.02 -6.36
CA ILE A 39 -14.96 -6.12 -6.42
C ILE A 39 -15.59 -5.24 -7.50
N PHE A 40 -14.85 -4.24 -8.01
CA PHE A 40 -15.32 -3.32 -9.04
C PHE A 40 -14.76 -3.71 -10.41
N TYR A 41 -15.63 -3.71 -11.43
CA TYR A 41 -15.25 -4.06 -12.81
C TYR A 41 -14.11 -3.22 -13.39
N ASN A 42 -13.98 -1.96 -12.98
CA ASN A 42 -13.05 -1.00 -13.60
C ASN A 42 -11.70 -0.86 -12.87
N THR A 43 -11.54 -1.47 -11.68
CA THR A 43 -10.29 -1.37 -10.91
C THR A 43 -10.17 -2.49 -9.90
N SER A 44 -8.96 -3.04 -9.78
CA SER A 44 -8.61 -4.02 -8.74
C SER A 44 -8.29 -3.39 -7.40
N ILE A 45 -8.13 -2.06 -7.33
CA ILE A 45 -7.74 -1.35 -6.11
C ILE A 45 -8.89 -1.43 -5.09
N PRO A 46 -8.61 -1.69 -3.80
CA PRO A 46 -9.61 -1.60 -2.74
C PRO A 46 -10.17 -0.18 -2.65
N THR A 47 -11.43 -0.06 -2.27
CA THR A 47 -12.13 1.22 -2.15
C THR A 47 -12.78 1.33 -0.79
N THR A 48 -13.21 2.54 -0.42
CA THR A 48 -13.94 2.78 0.80
C THR A 48 -15.33 3.32 0.52
N VAL A 49 -16.30 2.91 1.34
CA VAL A 49 -17.63 3.51 1.40
C VAL A 49 -17.68 4.44 2.61
N ILE A 50 -17.95 5.72 2.37
CA ILE A 50 -18.14 6.71 3.43
C ILE A 50 -19.63 7.03 3.56
N ILE A 51 -20.14 6.87 4.78
CA ILE A 51 -21.51 7.24 5.12
C ILE A 51 -21.51 8.64 5.72
N LEU A 52 -22.17 9.56 5.02
CA LEU A 52 -22.40 10.92 5.46
C LEU A 52 -23.82 11.07 6.04
N LYS A 53 -23.91 11.66 7.23
CA LYS A 53 -25.16 12.04 7.90
C LYS A 53 -25.31 13.56 7.96
N LYS A 54 -26.49 14.01 8.43
CA LYS A 54 -26.74 15.44 8.69
C LYS A 54 -25.66 15.97 9.64
N LYS A 55 -25.21 17.20 9.38
CA LYS A 55 -24.25 17.91 10.23
C LYS A 55 -24.78 18.09 11.65
N ASP A 56 -23.87 18.44 12.56
CA ASP A 56 -24.15 18.82 13.95
C ASP A 56 -24.76 17.67 14.76
N ARG A 57 -24.24 16.45 14.55
CA ARG A 57 -24.58 15.31 15.40
C ARG A 57 -24.05 15.55 16.81
N GLU A 58 -24.83 15.17 17.82
CA GLU A 58 -24.42 15.23 19.23
C GLU A 58 -23.10 14.48 19.47
N LYS A 59 -22.96 13.31 18.82
CA LYS A 59 -21.73 12.52 18.81
C LYS A 59 -21.07 12.63 17.43
N ARG A 60 -19.81 13.09 17.43
CA ARG A 60 -18.93 13.18 16.25
C ARG A 60 -18.01 11.97 16.11
N ASP A 61 -18.46 10.85 16.66
CA ASP A 61 -17.84 9.54 16.54
C ASP A 61 -17.89 9.05 15.08
N VAL A 62 -16.87 8.29 14.69
CA VAL A 62 -16.80 7.63 13.38
C VAL A 62 -16.65 6.14 13.61
N LEU A 63 -17.56 5.36 13.03
CA LEU A 63 -17.43 3.92 13.01
C LEU A 63 -16.51 3.51 11.85
N PHE A 64 -15.44 2.79 12.15
CA PHE A 64 -14.60 2.13 11.17
C PHE A 64 -15.01 0.67 11.06
N ILE A 65 -15.17 0.18 9.84
CA ILE A 65 -15.41 -1.24 9.55
C ILE A 65 -14.39 -1.66 8.50
N ASP A 66 -13.60 -2.70 8.79
CA ASP A 66 -12.74 -3.33 7.79
C ASP A 66 -13.41 -4.58 7.23
N ALA A 67 -14.03 -4.43 6.06
CA ALA A 67 -14.60 -5.55 5.32
C ALA A 67 -13.65 -6.04 4.21
N SER A 68 -12.35 -5.70 4.25
CA SER A 68 -11.39 -6.06 3.20
C SER A 68 -11.27 -7.57 2.95
N LYS A 69 -11.52 -8.39 3.99
CA LYS A 69 -11.50 -9.86 3.94
C LYS A 69 -12.87 -10.49 3.63
N GLU A 70 -13.93 -9.70 3.54
CA GLU A 70 -15.32 -10.17 3.35
C GLU A 70 -15.64 -10.34 1.87
N PHE A 71 -15.05 -11.35 1.23
CA PHE A 71 -15.31 -11.64 -0.17
C PHE A 71 -15.12 -13.13 -0.50
N THR A 72 -15.83 -13.58 -1.53
CA THR A 72 -15.55 -14.84 -2.19
C THR A 72 -14.64 -14.57 -3.39
N LYS A 73 -13.50 -15.26 -3.41
CA LYS A 73 -12.52 -15.11 -4.49
C LYS A 73 -13.09 -15.66 -5.80
N GLY A 74 -13.22 -14.81 -6.81
CA GLY A 74 -13.55 -15.21 -8.16
C GLY A 74 -12.34 -15.18 -9.10
N LYS A 75 -12.51 -15.68 -10.32
CA LYS A 75 -11.42 -15.70 -11.33
C LYS A 75 -11.11 -14.32 -11.89
N ALA A 76 -12.13 -13.50 -12.15
CA ALA A 76 -11.99 -12.18 -12.76
C ALA A 76 -12.27 -11.04 -11.76
N GLN A 77 -13.17 -11.28 -10.81
CA GLN A 77 -13.53 -10.33 -9.76
C GLN A 77 -13.88 -11.08 -8.48
N ASN A 78 -13.72 -10.41 -7.35
CA ASN A 78 -14.20 -10.86 -6.06
C ASN A 78 -15.68 -10.51 -5.92
N THR A 79 -16.45 -11.37 -5.25
CA THR A 79 -17.88 -11.14 -5.01
C THR A 79 -18.18 -11.07 -3.53
N MET A 80 -19.13 -10.22 -3.15
CA MET A 80 -19.71 -10.21 -1.82
C MET A 80 -21.04 -10.96 -1.85
N ASN A 81 -21.17 -11.97 -1.00
CA ASN A 81 -22.41 -12.71 -0.82
C ASN A 81 -23.23 -12.06 0.29
N ASP A 82 -24.48 -12.50 0.46
CA ASP A 82 -25.39 -11.96 1.46
C ASP A 82 -24.82 -12.07 2.88
N GLU A 83 -24.11 -13.16 3.21
CA GLU A 83 -23.46 -13.34 4.52
C GLU A 83 -22.43 -12.23 4.84
N HIS A 84 -21.64 -11.82 3.86
CA HIS A 84 -20.68 -10.73 4.01
C HIS A 84 -21.38 -9.40 4.25
N LEU A 85 -22.47 -9.16 3.50
CA LEU A 85 -23.27 -7.94 3.63
C LEU A 85 -23.97 -7.87 4.98
N ASP A 86 -24.56 -8.97 5.43
CA ASP A 86 -25.25 -9.07 6.71
C ASP A 86 -24.31 -8.78 7.87
N LYS A 87 -23.07 -9.30 7.83
CA LYS A 87 -22.05 -9.00 8.83
C LYS A 87 -21.69 -7.52 8.91
N ILE A 88 -21.51 -6.87 7.75
CA ILE A 88 -21.24 -5.41 7.67
C ILE A 88 -22.44 -4.61 8.19
N LEU A 89 -23.66 -5.01 7.80
CA LEU A 89 -24.90 -4.36 8.21
C LEU A 89 -25.12 -4.50 9.71
N GLU A 90 -24.87 -5.66 10.28
CA GLU A 90 -24.98 -5.90 11.72
C GLU A 90 -24.02 -5.00 12.49
N ALA A 91 -22.75 -4.94 12.09
CA ALA A 91 -21.76 -4.05 12.69
C ALA A 91 -22.15 -2.57 12.54
N TYR A 92 -22.67 -2.18 11.37
CA TYR A 92 -23.15 -0.82 11.13
C TYR A 92 -24.33 -0.43 12.04
N MET A 93 -25.29 -1.34 12.23
CA MET A 93 -26.49 -1.10 13.02
C MET A 93 -26.20 -1.06 14.52
N LYS A 94 -25.32 -1.95 15.00
CA LYS A 94 -24.90 -1.98 16.40
C LYS A 94 -23.99 -0.81 16.77
N ARG A 95 -23.12 -0.36 15.84
CA ARG A 95 -22.07 0.66 16.09
C ARG A 95 -21.21 0.32 17.31
N GLU A 96 -20.79 -0.94 17.42
CA GLU A 96 -19.93 -1.41 18.50
C GLU A 96 -18.55 -1.76 17.94
N THR A 97 -17.53 -1.72 18.82
CA THR A 97 -16.20 -2.24 18.50
C THR A 97 -16.26 -3.77 18.47
N ILE A 98 -15.78 -4.35 17.36
CA ILE A 98 -15.70 -5.79 17.12
C ILE A 98 -14.25 -6.09 16.80
N ASP A 99 -13.65 -7.02 17.54
CA ASP A 99 -12.24 -7.38 17.38
C ASP A 99 -11.88 -7.67 15.92
N LYS A 100 -10.78 -7.05 15.46
CA LYS A 100 -10.26 -7.13 14.08
C LYS A 100 -11.23 -6.77 12.95
N PHE A 101 -12.40 -6.20 13.25
CA PHE A 101 -13.43 -5.95 12.23
C PHE A 101 -14.02 -4.55 12.28
N ALA A 102 -14.33 -4.02 13.47
CA ALA A 102 -14.95 -2.70 13.59
C ALA A 102 -14.46 -1.96 14.84
N HIS A 103 -14.35 -0.64 14.76
CA HIS A 103 -14.01 0.19 15.91
C HIS A 103 -14.78 1.50 15.89
N LEU A 104 -15.42 1.83 17.01
CA LEU A 104 -16.11 3.10 17.18
C LEU A 104 -15.15 4.15 17.76
N ALA A 105 -14.51 4.91 16.89
CA ALA A 105 -13.54 5.91 17.32
C ALA A 105 -14.24 7.19 17.81
N ALA A 106 -13.79 7.68 18.96
CA ALA A 106 -14.21 8.99 19.46
C ALA A 106 -13.59 10.12 18.64
N PHE A 107 -14.20 11.31 18.68
CA PHE A 107 -13.65 12.47 17.96
C PHE A 107 -12.24 12.84 18.45
N ASP A 108 -11.98 12.72 19.75
CA ASP A 108 -10.68 13.04 20.33
C ASP A 108 -9.59 12.06 19.87
N GLU A 109 -9.90 10.77 19.78
CA GLU A 109 -9.01 9.74 19.21
C GLU A 109 -8.68 10.03 17.73
N ILE A 110 -9.68 10.50 16.96
CA ILE A 110 -9.46 10.90 15.57
C ILE A 110 -8.57 12.14 15.47
N LYS A 111 -8.70 13.07 16.42
CA LYS A 111 -7.88 14.26 16.51
C LYS A 111 -6.43 13.93 16.88
N GLU A 112 -6.20 12.99 17.80
CA GLU A 112 -4.87 12.47 18.15
C GLU A 112 -4.19 11.81 16.94
N ASN A 113 -4.97 11.22 16.05
CA ASN A 113 -4.51 10.66 14.77
C ASN A 113 -4.42 11.70 13.64
N ASP A 114 -4.34 13.00 13.93
CA ASP A 114 -4.24 14.09 12.94
C ASP A 114 -5.36 14.07 11.87
N PHE A 115 -6.57 13.68 12.28
CA PHE A 115 -7.73 13.49 11.38
C PHE A 115 -7.47 12.49 10.25
N ASN A 116 -6.53 11.56 10.44
CA ASN A 116 -6.25 10.49 9.49
C ASN A 116 -7.25 9.34 9.69
N LEU A 117 -8.10 9.11 8.70
CA LEU A 117 -9.16 8.09 8.75
C LEU A 117 -8.69 6.75 8.17
N ASN A 118 -7.39 6.48 8.06
CA ASN A 118 -6.89 5.21 7.56
C ASN A 118 -7.31 4.07 8.49
N ILE A 119 -8.05 3.10 7.96
CA ILE A 119 -8.74 2.05 8.74
C ILE A 119 -7.79 1.26 9.66
N PRO A 120 -6.58 0.85 9.23
CA PRO A 120 -5.64 0.13 10.09
C PRO A 120 -5.16 0.89 11.34
N ARG A 121 -5.45 2.21 11.45
CA ARG A 121 -5.17 2.97 12.68
C ARG A 121 -6.18 2.71 13.79
N TYR A 122 -7.35 2.17 13.43
CA TYR A 122 -8.51 2.02 14.30
C TYR A 122 -8.93 0.55 14.44
N VAL A 123 -8.79 -0.21 13.37
CA VAL A 123 -9.08 -1.65 13.36
C VAL A 123 -7.75 -2.37 13.21
N ASP A 124 -7.30 -3.00 14.29
CA ASP A 124 -6.10 -3.83 14.26
C ASP A 124 -6.39 -5.10 13.45
N THR A 125 -5.82 -5.15 12.25
CA THR A 125 -5.91 -6.31 11.36
C THR A 125 -4.60 -7.07 11.27
N PHE A 126 -3.66 -6.76 12.16
CA PHE A 126 -2.39 -7.45 12.21
C PHE A 126 -2.61 -8.95 12.45
N GLU A 127 -2.05 -9.73 11.54
CA GLU A 127 -1.82 -11.16 11.71
C GLU A 127 -0.34 -11.29 12.02
N GLU A 128 0.00 -12.01 13.10
CA GLU A 128 1.40 -12.35 13.37
C GLU A 128 1.93 -13.11 12.16
N GLU A 129 2.86 -12.49 11.43
CA GLU A 129 3.52 -13.14 10.31
C GLU A 129 4.26 -14.38 10.81
N GLU A 130 4.20 -15.47 10.05
CA GLU A 130 4.95 -16.67 10.40
C GLU A 130 6.45 -16.35 10.47
N PRO A 131 7.18 -16.94 11.44
CA PRO A 131 8.60 -16.69 11.60
C PRO A 131 9.34 -17.06 10.31
N ILE A 132 10.00 -16.07 9.72
CA ILE A 132 10.76 -16.22 8.48
C ILE A 132 12.05 -17.00 8.77
N ASP A 133 12.38 -17.98 7.91
CA ASP A 133 13.68 -18.65 7.96
C ASP A 133 14.77 -17.72 7.39
N LEU A 134 15.64 -17.22 8.26
CA LEU A 134 16.75 -16.35 7.87
C LEU A 134 17.74 -17.04 6.92
N GLY A 135 17.85 -18.37 6.99
CA GLY A 135 18.68 -19.16 6.08
C GLY A 135 18.13 -19.15 4.65
N GLU A 136 16.81 -19.27 4.48
CA GLU A 136 16.16 -19.18 3.18
C GLU A 136 16.32 -17.79 2.58
N VAL A 137 16.04 -16.74 3.36
CA VAL A 137 16.18 -15.34 2.89
C VAL A 137 17.61 -15.01 2.49
N THR A 138 18.61 -15.45 3.27
CA THR A 138 20.02 -15.18 2.92
C THR A 138 20.46 -15.95 1.68
N ALA A 139 19.95 -17.17 1.46
CA ALA A 139 20.19 -17.91 0.22
C ALA A 139 19.53 -17.23 -0.99
N GLU A 140 18.30 -16.73 -0.85
CA GLU A 140 17.62 -15.95 -1.88
C GLU A 140 18.39 -14.67 -2.22
N ILE A 141 18.86 -13.92 -1.22
CA ILE A 141 19.70 -12.73 -1.43
C ILE A 141 20.94 -13.09 -2.24
N ALA A 142 21.68 -14.14 -1.85
CA ALA A 142 22.88 -14.56 -2.56
C ALA A 142 22.58 -14.95 -4.02
N GLN A 143 21.47 -15.63 -4.26
CA GLN A 143 21.02 -16.00 -5.60
C GLN A 143 20.65 -14.77 -6.43
N ILE A 144 19.89 -13.82 -5.88
CA ILE A 144 19.52 -12.56 -6.55
C ILE A 144 20.77 -11.74 -6.89
N THR A 145 21.73 -11.62 -5.98
CA THR A 145 22.99 -10.92 -6.25
C THR A 145 23.77 -11.56 -7.40
N LYS A 146 23.76 -12.89 -7.49
CA LYS A 146 24.36 -13.60 -8.62
C LYS A 146 23.63 -13.32 -9.93
N GLU A 147 22.30 -13.28 -9.92
CA GLU A 147 21.49 -12.96 -11.11
C GLU A 147 21.69 -11.52 -11.58
N ILE A 148 21.79 -10.57 -10.64
CA ILE A 148 22.15 -9.17 -10.93
C ILE A 148 23.50 -9.12 -11.63
N LYS A 149 24.52 -9.81 -11.08
CA LYS A 149 25.86 -9.84 -11.67
C LYS A 149 25.84 -10.40 -13.10
N ASN A 150 25.20 -11.54 -13.32
CA ASN A 150 25.09 -12.14 -14.65
C ASN A 150 24.38 -11.20 -15.64
N SER A 151 23.33 -10.51 -15.19
CA SER A 151 22.59 -9.56 -16.02
C SER A 151 23.43 -8.33 -16.37
N GLN A 152 24.28 -7.86 -15.45
CA GLN A 152 25.23 -6.78 -15.70
C GLN A 152 26.31 -7.18 -16.70
N GLU A 153 26.87 -8.39 -16.59
CA GLU A 153 27.84 -8.92 -17.55
C GLU A 153 27.25 -9.02 -18.96
N LEU A 154 26.02 -9.54 -19.07
CA LEU A 154 25.30 -9.60 -20.34
C LEU A 154 25.03 -8.20 -20.92
N LEU A 155 24.64 -7.24 -20.08
CA LEU A 155 24.43 -5.86 -20.51
C LEU A 155 25.73 -5.24 -21.04
N LEU A 156 26.86 -5.47 -20.36
CA LEU A 156 28.17 -5.00 -20.81
C LEU A 156 28.57 -5.62 -22.15
N GLU A 157 28.33 -6.91 -22.34
CA GLU A 157 28.58 -7.59 -23.62
C GLU A 157 27.73 -6.97 -24.75
N MET A 158 26.44 -6.73 -24.50
CA MET A 158 25.57 -6.07 -25.48
C MET A 158 26.04 -4.65 -25.82
N LEU A 159 26.52 -3.89 -24.83
CA LEU A 159 27.06 -2.54 -25.03
C LEU A 159 28.36 -2.55 -25.85
N GLN A 160 29.24 -3.53 -25.63
CA GLN A 160 30.48 -3.69 -26.40
C GLN A 160 30.22 -4.00 -27.88
N ASN A 161 29.06 -4.60 -28.20
CA ASN A 161 28.66 -4.88 -29.58
C ASN A 161 28.08 -3.66 -30.32
N LEU A 162 27.87 -2.53 -29.63
CA LEU A 162 27.42 -1.29 -30.27
C LEU A 162 28.59 -0.61 -31.00
N VAL A 163 28.29 -0.01 -32.16
CA VAL A 163 29.27 0.74 -32.96
C VAL A 163 28.70 2.12 -33.27
N GLY A 164 29.47 3.17 -32.98
CA GLY A 164 29.10 4.55 -33.32
C GLY A 164 29.18 4.79 -34.83
N ASN A 165 28.17 5.48 -35.38
CA ASN A 165 28.07 5.80 -36.81
C ASN A 165 28.95 6.99 -37.23
N ASP A 166 29.52 7.71 -36.26
CA ASP A 166 30.41 8.85 -36.41
C ASP A 166 31.44 8.85 -35.25
N GLU A 167 32.52 9.62 -35.39
CA GLU A 167 33.64 9.61 -34.42
C GLU A 167 33.25 10.18 -33.04
N GLU A 168 32.29 11.10 -32.95
CA GLU A 168 31.81 11.66 -31.68
C GLU A 168 31.05 10.58 -30.90
N SER A 169 30.13 9.89 -31.57
CA SER A 169 29.37 8.76 -31.01
C SER A 169 30.25 7.58 -30.55
N LYS A 170 31.38 7.33 -31.23
CA LYS A 170 32.33 6.27 -30.83
C LYS A 170 33.06 6.61 -29.53
N VAL A 171 33.48 7.86 -29.37
CA VAL A 171 34.19 8.33 -28.18
C VAL A 171 33.25 8.36 -26.97
N GLU A 172 32.01 8.83 -27.14
CA GLU A 172 31.00 8.82 -26.09
C GLU A 172 30.66 7.40 -25.62
N LEU A 173 30.47 6.47 -26.57
CA LEU A 173 30.18 5.07 -26.26
C LEU A 173 31.34 4.41 -25.49
N GLN A 174 32.59 4.64 -25.90
CA GLN A 174 33.76 4.11 -25.19
C GLN A 174 33.93 4.71 -23.79
N SER A 175 33.64 6.01 -23.63
CA SER A 175 33.65 6.67 -22.32
C SER A 175 32.56 6.11 -21.40
N ALA A 176 31.35 5.89 -21.91
CA ALA A 176 30.23 5.36 -21.13
C ALA A 176 30.49 3.91 -20.68
N ILE A 177 31.04 3.07 -21.56
CA ILE A 177 31.40 1.68 -21.23
C ILE A 177 32.49 1.65 -20.15
N SER A 178 33.51 2.53 -20.24
CA SER A 178 34.59 2.59 -19.25
C SER A 178 34.09 3.01 -17.86
N ASN A 179 33.25 4.05 -17.79
CA ASN A 179 32.69 4.51 -16.51
C ASN A 179 31.78 3.45 -15.85
N LEU A 180 30.97 2.74 -16.63
CA LEU A 180 30.12 1.66 -16.12
C LEU A 180 30.93 0.46 -15.61
N MET A 181 32.10 0.18 -16.20
CA MET A 181 33.00 -0.87 -15.72
C MET A 181 33.72 -0.46 -14.42
N GLU A 182 34.11 0.81 -14.27
CA GLU A 182 34.75 1.33 -13.05
C GLU A 182 33.79 1.36 -11.86
N GLU A 183 32.57 1.89 -12.02
CA GLU A 183 31.56 1.89 -10.95
C GLU A 183 31.07 0.47 -10.58
N GLY A 184 31.07 -0.45 -11.55
CA GLY A 184 30.78 -1.86 -11.32
C GLY A 184 31.88 -2.56 -10.49
N MET A 185 33.15 -2.23 -10.71
CA MET A 185 34.28 -2.83 -9.99
C MET A 185 34.44 -2.27 -8.56
N GLU A 186 34.18 -0.98 -8.32
CA GLU A 186 34.26 -0.40 -6.97
C GLU A 186 33.21 -0.99 -6.02
N LYS A 187 31.96 -1.21 -6.48
CA LYS A 187 30.91 -1.81 -5.65
C LYS A 187 31.16 -3.29 -5.33
N ILE A 188 31.72 -4.05 -6.27
CA ILE A 188 32.08 -5.47 -6.05
C ILE A 188 33.22 -5.59 -5.01
N ALA A 189 34.15 -4.63 -4.96
CA ALA A 189 35.22 -4.59 -3.98
C ALA A 189 34.73 -4.23 -2.56
N GLU A 190 33.73 -3.36 -2.43
CA GLU A 190 33.17 -2.99 -1.12
C GLU A 190 32.31 -4.11 -0.49
N ASP A 191 31.55 -4.85 -1.30
CA ASP A 191 30.70 -5.94 -0.80
C ASP A 191 31.50 -7.20 -0.42
N GLY A 192 32.68 -7.41 -1.01
CA GLY A 192 33.59 -8.51 -0.64
C GLY A 192 34.22 -8.36 0.74
N VAL A 193 34.37 -7.13 1.25
CA VAL A 193 35.08 -6.84 2.52
C VAL A 193 34.15 -6.89 3.74
N LYS A 194 32.83 -6.75 3.57
CA LYS A 194 31.86 -6.75 4.68
C LYS A 194 31.34 -8.14 5.08
N SER A 195 31.74 -9.21 4.37
CA SER A 195 31.31 -10.59 4.69
C SER A 195 32.23 -11.36 5.64
N GLU A 196 33.33 -10.76 6.12
CA GLU A 196 34.31 -11.42 7.03
C GLU A 196 34.39 -10.80 8.45
N LYS A 197 33.33 -10.18 8.97
CA LYS A 197 33.28 -9.78 10.39
C LYS A 197 31.95 -10.11 11.07
#